data_AF-U2EL80-F1
#
_entry.id   AF-U2EL80-F1
#
_cell.length_a   1.000
_cell.length_b   1.000
_cell.length_c   1.000
_cell.angle_alpha   90.00
_cell.angle_beta   90.00
_cell.angle_gamma   90.00
#
_symmetry.space_group_name_H-M   'P 1'
#
loop_
_entity.id
_entity.type
_entity.pdbx_description
1 polymer ?
#
loop_
_entity_poly.entity_id
_entity_poly.type
_entity_poly.pdbx_seq_one_letter_code
_entity_poly.pdbx_strand_id
1 'polypeptide(L)'
;MALSWLEVTTDEVQSKLGANERLAERRATIEKQARETVKSLVEPAFREAAEADGWEYFEQSHTEWSVVRCGIHSPGEVGRDPSVAFRIAEFDAYQPLVILRRKAEGAAAQPSAEIVKLDKLDAATLDRFLTDS
;
A
#
# COMPACT_ATOMS: atom_id res chain seq x y z
N MET A 1 10.01 -16.14 44.84
CA MET A 1 9.15 -14.94 44.91
C MET A 1 8.56 -14.71 43.53
N ALA A 2 7.23 -14.67 43.43
CA ALA A 2 6.52 -14.55 42.17
C ALA A 2 6.70 -13.14 41.59
N LEU A 3 7.10 -13.03 40.33
CA LEU A 3 7.11 -11.77 39.57
C LEU A 3 5.64 -11.42 39.26
N SER A 4 5.10 -10.44 39.99
CA SER A 4 3.75 -9.91 39.79
C SER A 4 3.69 -9.11 38.49
N TRP A 5 2.90 -9.58 37.52
CA TRP A 5 2.64 -8.95 36.22
C TRP A 5 1.57 -7.85 36.28
N LEU A 6 1.41 -7.15 37.41
CA LEU A 6 0.18 -6.40 37.71
C LEU A 6 0.40 -4.98 38.24
N GLU A 7 1.36 -4.26 37.67
CA GLU A 7 1.48 -2.81 37.87
C GLU A 7 1.65 -2.08 36.52
N VAL A 8 0.73 -2.34 35.58
CA VAL A 8 0.48 -1.35 34.53
C VAL A 8 -0.31 -0.24 35.19
N THR A 9 0.33 0.90 35.45
CA THR A 9 -0.31 2.04 36.11
C THR A 9 -1.35 2.67 35.18
N THR A 10 -2.40 3.26 35.76
CA THR A 10 -3.48 3.93 35.00
C THR A 10 -2.93 4.97 34.01
N ASP A 11 -1.82 5.63 34.35
CA ASP A 11 -1.15 6.62 33.49
C ASP A 11 -0.54 5.99 32.24
N GLU A 12 0.04 4.79 32.34
CA GLU A 12 0.53 4.06 31.15
C GLU A 12 -0.63 3.61 30.25
N VAL A 13 -1.76 3.19 30.83
CA VAL A 13 -2.96 2.82 30.05
C VAL A 13 -3.53 4.04 29.33
N GLN A 14 -3.67 5.18 30.01
CA GLN A 14 -4.18 6.42 29.42
C GLN A 14 -3.24 6.99 28.34
N SER A 15 -1.92 6.91 28.55
CA SER A 15 -0.93 7.31 27.56
C SER A 15 -0.99 6.43 26.31
N LYS A 16 -1.13 5.10 26.47
CA LYS A 16 -1.30 4.15 25.36
C LYS A 16 -2.63 4.35 24.62
N LEU A 17 -3.72 4.61 25.34
CA LEU A 17 -5.03 4.92 24.73
C LEU A 17 -4.96 6.22 23.91
N GLY A 18 -4.42 7.29 24.47
CA GLY A 18 -4.25 8.56 23.74
C GLY A 18 -3.23 8.50 22.59
N ALA A 19 -2.28 7.55 22.62
CA ALA A 19 -1.41 7.27 21.48
C ALA A 19 -2.14 6.49 20.37
N ASN A 20 -2.97 5.51 20.74
CA ASN A 20 -3.78 4.75 19.80
C ASN A 20 -4.82 5.61 19.07
N GLU A 21 -5.48 6.54 19.78
CA GLU A 21 -6.41 7.51 19.17
C GLU A 21 -5.71 8.39 18.13
N ARG A 22 -4.55 8.95 18.47
CA ARG A 22 -3.74 9.75 17.52
C ARG A 22 -3.27 8.95 16.30
N LEU A 23 -2.94 7.66 16.48
CA LEU A 23 -2.59 6.77 15.38
C LEU A 23 -3.80 6.46 14.48
N ALA A 24 -4.98 6.27 15.07
CA ALA A 24 -6.22 6.03 14.34
C ALA A 24 -6.64 7.27 13.53
N GLU A 25 -6.59 8.46 14.11
CA GLU A 25 -6.87 9.73 13.42
C GLU A 25 -5.89 9.96 12.25
N ARG A 26 -4.61 9.67 12.48
CA ARG A 26 -3.59 9.76 11.43
C ARG A 26 -3.84 8.77 10.31
N ARG A 27 -4.18 7.51 10.63
CA ARG A 27 -4.52 6.49 9.64
C ARG A 27 -5.74 6.90 8.81
N ALA A 28 -6.79 7.43 9.44
CA ALA A 28 -7.99 7.91 8.73
C ALA A 28 -7.67 9.08 7.79
N THR A 29 -6.78 9.98 8.21
CA THR A 29 -6.32 11.10 7.37
C THR A 29 -5.54 10.60 6.14
N ILE A 30 -4.60 9.67 6.35
CA ILE A 30 -3.82 9.05 5.27
C ILE A 30 -4.73 8.26 4.33
N GLU A 31 -5.69 7.51 4.87
CA GLU A 31 -6.65 6.75 4.07
C GLU A 31 -7.44 7.66 3.14
N LYS A 32 -7.95 8.80 3.64
CA LYS A 32 -8.67 9.76 2.82
C LYS A 32 -7.79 10.28 1.67
N GLN A 33 -6.56 10.69 1.96
CA GLN A 33 -5.62 11.19 0.95
C GLN A 33 -5.26 10.10 -0.07
N ALA A 34 -5.01 8.88 0.39
CA ALA A 34 -4.72 7.72 -0.46
C ALA A 34 -5.91 7.44 -1.38
N ARG A 35 -7.14 7.47 -0.88
CA ARG A 35 -8.35 7.27 -1.70
C ARG A 35 -8.56 8.33 -2.77
N GLU A 36 -8.35 9.59 -2.44
CA GLU A 36 -8.42 10.67 -3.42
C GLU A 36 -7.34 10.50 -4.50
N THR A 37 -6.12 10.15 -4.10
CA THR A 37 -4.99 9.90 -5.01
C THR A 37 -5.25 8.68 -5.90
N VAL A 38 -5.80 7.60 -5.35
CA VAL A 38 -6.12 6.39 -6.11
C VAL A 38 -7.15 6.71 -7.19
N LYS A 39 -8.28 7.32 -6.83
CA LYS A 39 -9.36 7.63 -7.77
C LYS A 39 -8.95 8.61 -8.86
N SER A 40 -8.13 9.61 -8.52
CA SER A 40 -7.77 10.68 -9.45
C SER A 40 -6.58 10.34 -10.34
N LEU A 41 -5.68 9.46 -9.89
CA LEU A 41 -4.38 9.27 -10.52
C LEU A 41 -4.02 7.79 -10.72
N VAL A 42 -4.02 6.98 -9.65
CA VAL A 42 -3.47 5.61 -9.72
C VAL A 42 -4.40 4.65 -10.46
N GLU A 43 -5.68 4.62 -10.12
CA GLU A 43 -6.66 3.71 -10.72
C GLU A 43 -6.76 3.88 -12.25
N PRO A 44 -6.89 5.11 -12.80
CA PRO A 44 -6.89 5.31 -14.25
C PRO A 44 -5.62 4.80 -14.92
N ALA A 45 -4.44 5.16 -14.39
CA ALA A 45 -3.15 4.78 -14.97
C ALA A 45 -2.92 3.26 -14.93
N PHE A 46 -3.27 2.61 -13.82
CA PHE A 46 -3.10 1.16 -13.68
C PHE A 46 -4.09 0.39 -14.56
N ARG A 47 -5.33 0.88 -14.72
CA ARG A 47 -6.29 0.25 -15.63
C ARG A 47 -5.86 0.37 -17.09
N GLU A 48 -5.39 1.54 -17.50
CA GLU A 48 -4.87 1.76 -18.86
C GLU A 48 -3.69 0.83 -19.16
N ALA A 49 -2.72 0.73 -18.24
CA ALA A 49 -1.59 -0.19 -18.37
C ALA A 49 -2.03 -1.66 -18.38
N ALA A 50 -3.02 -2.03 -17.56
CA ALA A 50 -3.57 -3.39 -17.53
C ALA A 50 -4.21 -3.74 -18.87
N GLU A 51 -5.05 -2.85 -19.42
CA GLU A 51 -5.71 -3.05 -20.72
C GLU A 51 -4.70 -3.17 -21.86
N ALA A 52 -3.64 -2.36 -21.86
CA ALA A 52 -2.59 -2.41 -22.89
C ALA A 52 -1.82 -3.73 -22.91
N ASP A 53 -1.52 -4.29 -21.74
CA ASP A 53 -0.77 -5.54 -21.58
C ASP A 53 -1.66 -6.80 -21.58
N GLY A 54 -2.99 -6.64 -21.68
CA GLY A 54 -3.96 -7.73 -21.55
C GLY A 54 -3.99 -8.35 -20.16
N TRP A 55 -3.70 -7.54 -19.14
CA TRP A 55 -3.67 -7.88 -17.72
C TRP A 55 -4.91 -7.36 -16.99
N GLU A 56 -5.04 -7.70 -15.72
CA GLU A 56 -6.20 -7.34 -14.89
C GLU A 56 -5.77 -6.42 -13.73
N TYR A 57 -6.54 -5.34 -13.55
CA TYR A 57 -6.41 -4.43 -12.41
C TYR A 57 -7.11 -5.00 -11.18
N PHE A 58 -6.49 -4.83 -10.01
CA PHE A 58 -7.13 -5.10 -8.73
C PHE A 58 -6.86 -4.00 -7.71
N GLU A 59 -7.74 -3.97 -6.72
CA GLU A 59 -7.63 -3.11 -5.56
C GLU A 59 -7.95 -3.90 -4.29
N GLN A 60 -7.09 -3.78 -3.29
CA GLN A 60 -7.29 -4.33 -1.96
C GLN A 60 -7.26 -3.18 -0.94
N SER A 61 -8.22 -3.20 -0.03
CA SER A 61 -8.40 -2.15 0.98
C SER A 61 -8.14 -2.71 2.36
N HIS A 62 -7.62 -1.88 3.27
CA HIS A 62 -7.47 -2.20 4.69
C HIS A 62 -6.67 -3.48 4.98
N THR A 63 -5.39 -3.50 4.61
CA THR A 63 -4.48 -4.53 5.11
C THR A 63 -3.91 -4.09 6.48
N GLU A 64 -3.16 -4.98 7.13
CA GLU A 64 -2.44 -4.65 8.37
C GLU A 64 -1.49 -3.46 8.17
N TRP A 65 -0.83 -3.39 7.01
CA TRP A 65 0.26 -2.45 6.73
C TRP A 65 -0.11 -1.34 5.74
N SER A 66 -1.20 -1.49 4.98
CA SER A 66 -1.61 -0.54 3.95
C SER A 66 -3.08 -0.14 4.08
N VAL A 67 -3.36 1.13 3.77
CA VAL A 67 -4.74 1.62 3.63
C VAL A 67 -5.34 1.15 2.31
N VAL A 68 -4.55 1.18 1.24
CA VAL A 68 -4.93 0.74 -0.10
C VAL A 68 -3.74 0.08 -0.78
N ARG A 69 -4.00 -0.97 -1.53
CA ARG A 69 -3.07 -1.61 -2.46
C ARG A 69 -3.74 -1.73 -3.82
N CYS A 70 -3.17 -1.08 -4.82
CA CYS A 70 -3.57 -1.21 -6.22
C CYS A 70 -2.52 -2.04 -6.94
N GLY A 71 -2.92 -2.83 -7.94
CA GLY A 71 -1.93 -3.53 -8.75
C GLY A 71 -2.49 -4.11 -10.03
N ILE A 72 -1.58 -4.68 -10.81
CA ILE A 72 -1.87 -5.35 -12.07
C ILE A 72 -1.28 -6.75 -12.02
N HIS A 73 -2.05 -7.76 -12.40
CA HIS A 73 -1.62 -9.16 -12.48
C HIS A 73 -2.04 -9.81 -13.79
N SER A 74 -1.44 -10.97 -14.11
CA SER A 74 -1.80 -11.69 -15.31
C SER A 74 -3.22 -12.29 -15.21
N PRO A 75 -3.93 -12.49 -16.33
CA PRO A 75 -5.27 -13.07 -16.32
C PRO A 75 -5.32 -14.44 -15.65
N GLY A 76 -6.31 -14.66 -14.78
CA GLY A 76 -6.52 -15.95 -14.10
C GLY A 76 -5.72 -16.19 -12.80
N GLU A 77 -4.87 -15.26 -12.38
CA GLU A 77 -4.08 -15.39 -11.13
C GLU A 77 -4.77 -14.86 -9.85
N VAL A 78 -5.88 -14.12 -9.97
CA VAL A 78 -6.61 -13.49 -8.83
C VAL A 78 -6.98 -14.49 -7.74
N GLY A 79 -7.38 -15.70 -8.12
CA GLY A 79 -7.95 -16.68 -7.21
C GLY A 79 -6.95 -17.36 -6.27
N ARG A 80 -5.64 -17.22 -6.50
CA ARG A 80 -4.62 -17.97 -5.76
C ARG A 80 -3.78 -17.13 -4.80
N ASP A 81 -3.37 -15.91 -5.17
CA ASP A 81 -2.58 -15.04 -4.27
C ASP A 81 -2.43 -13.59 -4.82
N PRO A 82 -2.91 -12.56 -4.11
CA PRO A 82 -2.70 -11.13 -4.46
C PRO A 82 -1.23 -10.69 -4.50
N SER A 83 -0.30 -11.46 -3.94
CA SER A 83 1.16 -11.21 -4.01
C SER A 83 1.75 -11.45 -5.40
N VAL A 84 0.96 -12.05 -6.31
CA VAL A 84 1.41 -12.44 -7.65
C VAL A 84 1.39 -11.28 -8.64
N ALA A 85 0.80 -10.14 -8.26
CA ALA A 85 0.79 -8.93 -9.06
C ALA A 85 2.20 -8.48 -9.50
N PHE A 86 2.30 -8.14 -10.77
CA PHE A 86 3.55 -7.74 -11.41
C PHE A 86 3.96 -6.33 -11.03
N ARG A 87 2.98 -5.44 -10.90
CA ARG A 87 3.16 -4.03 -10.52
C ARG A 87 2.16 -3.71 -9.41
N ILE A 88 2.65 -3.13 -8.31
CA ILE A 88 1.86 -2.82 -7.12
C ILE A 88 2.16 -1.39 -6.68
N ALA A 89 1.11 -0.61 -6.40
CA ALA A 89 1.19 0.62 -5.61
C ALA A 89 0.55 0.37 -4.23
N GLU A 90 1.34 0.45 -3.17
CA GLU A 90 0.92 0.21 -1.79
C GLU A 90 1.02 1.48 -0.96
N PHE A 91 -0.12 1.94 -0.43
CA PHE A 91 -0.22 3.15 0.38
C PHE A 91 -0.05 2.78 1.85
N ASP A 92 1.02 3.26 2.47
CA ASP A 92 1.38 2.93 3.87
C ASP A 92 0.29 3.41 4.83
N ALA A 93 -0.03 2.62 5.86
CA ALA A 93 -1.11 2.92 6.78
C ALA A 93 -0.75 3.97 7.86
N TYR A 94 0.53 4.27 8.05
CA TYR A 94 1.04 5.07 9.15
C TYR A 94 1.88 6.27 8.68
N GLN A 95 2.37 6.24 7.45
CA GLN A 95 3.17 7.28 6.82
C GLN A 95 2.53 7.70 5.49
N PRO A 96 2.62 8.99 5.09
CA PRO A 96 2.11 9.46 3.80
C PRO A 96 3.07 9.07 2.68
N LEU A 97 3.23 7.76 2.47
CA LEU A 97 4.14 7.14 1.52
C LEU A 97 3.39 6.15 0.62
N VAL A 98 3.88 6.01 -0.59
CA VAL A 98 3.46 5.01 -1.57
C VAL A 98 4.67 4.18 -1.93
N ILE A 99 4.55 2.86 -1.78
CA ILE A 99 5.57 1.90 -2.15
C ILE A 99 5.16 1.33 -3.51
N LEU A 100 5.93 1.66 -4.54
CA LEU A 100 5.79 1.13 -5.88
C LEU A 100 6.67 -0.11 -5.98
N ARG A 101 6.08 -1.30 -6.06
CA ARG A 101 6.81 -2.58 -6.18
C ARG A 101 6.60 -3.16 -7.57
N ARG A 102 7.68 -3.65 -8.15
CA ARG A 102 7.64 -4.47 -9.36
C ARG A 102 8.24 -5.83 -9.07
N LYS A 103 7.52 -6.86 -9.50
CA LYS A 103 8.05 -8.22 -9.59
C LYS A 103 8.88 -8.33 -10.86
N ALA A 104 10.12 -8.75 -10.72
CA ALA A 104 10.97 -9.01 -11.88
C ALA A 104 10.58 -10.35 -12.54
N GLU A 105 10.74 -10.43 -13.86
CA GLU A 105 10.46 -11.66 -14.61
C GLU A 105 11.48 -12.76 -14.26
N GLY A 106 10.99 -13.96 -13.94
CA GLY A 106 11.82 -15.14 -13.67
C GLY A 106 11.94 -15.51 -12.19
N ALA A 107 12.09 -16.81 -11.92
CA ALA A 107 11.99 -17.41 -10.58
C ALA A 107 13.04 -16.94 -9.56
N ALA A 108 14.14 -16.31 -10.00
CA ALA A 108 15.25 -15.88 -9.16
C ALA A 108 15.49 -14.36 -9.16
N ALA A 109 14.66 -13.59 -9.86
CA ALA A 109 14.86 -12.16 -9.99
C ALA A 109 14.32 -11.42 -8.75
N GLN A 110 15.11 -10.48 -8.22
CA GLN A 110 14.71 -9.71 -7.05
C GLN A 110 13.65 -8.68 -7.44
N PRO A 111 12.58 -8.52 -6.64
CA PRO A 111 11.62 -7.45 -6.87
C PRO A 111 12.30 -6.09 -6.67
N SER A 112 11.98 -5.12 -7.53
CA SER A 112 12.38 -3.74 -7.32
C SER A 112 11.29 -3.00 -6.54
N ALA A 113 11.71 -2.04 -5.71
CA ALA A 113 10.79 -1.19 -4.97
C ALA A 113 11.30 0.24 -4.95
N GLU A 114 10.39 1.18 -5.21
CA GLU A 114 10.60 2.62 -5.07
C GLU A 114 9.64 3.14 -4.01
N ILE A 115 10.13 3.94 -3.06
CA ILE A 115 9.31 4.61 -2.05
C ILE A 115 9.14 6.07 -2.46
N VAL A 116 7.90 6.48 -2.70
CA VAL A 116 7.53 7.82 -3.11
C VAL A 116 6.71 8.46 -1.99
N LYS A 117 6.94 9.75 -1.70
CA LYS A 117 6.05 10.47 -0.78
C LYS A 117 4.72 10.73 -1.46
N LEU A 118 3.62 10.61 -0.72
CA LEU A 118 2.28 10.76 -1.29
C LEU A 118 2.06 12.11 -1.97
N ASP A 119 2.64 13.19 -1.44
CA ASP A 119 2.61 14.55 -2.01
C ASP A 119 3.51 14.74 -3.24
N LYS A 120 4.33 13.74 -3.56
CA LYS A 120 5.24 13.71 -4.72
C LYS A 120 4.83 12.68 -5.77
N LEU A 121 3.76 11.94 -5.53
CA LEU A 121 3.25 11.01 -6.53
C LEU A 121 2.50 11.80 -7.62
N ASP A 122 3.03 11.78 -8.82
CA ASP A 122 2.45 12.44 -9.99
C ASP A 122 2.33 11.46 -11.19
N ALA A 123 1.70 11.95 -12.26
CA ALA A 123 1.47 11.15 -13.47
C ALA A 123 2.79 10.69 -14.11
N ALA A 124 3.82 11.55 -14.11
CA ALA A 124 5.12 11.21 -14.70
C ALA A 124 5.83 10.09 -13.92
N THR A 125 5.74 10.10 -12.59
CA THR A 125 6.29 9.05 -11.73
C THR A 125 5.59 7.71 -11.98
N LEU A 126 4.26 7.72 -12.10
CA LEU A 126 3.49 6.51 -12.39
C LEU A 126 3.75 5.99 -13.79
N ASP A 127 3.78 6.87 -14.79
CA ASP A 127 4.04 6.50 -16.19
C ASP A 127 5.41 5.83 -16.30
N ARG A 128 6.46 6.44 -15.74
CA ARG A 128 7.80 5.83 -15.66
C ARG A 128 7.76 4.46 -14.98
N PHE A 129 7.09 4.35 -13.84
CA PHE A 129 6.99 3.09 -13.10
C PHE A 129 6.26 1.98 -13.87
N LEU A 130 5.23 2.33 -14.66
CA LEU A 130 4.44 1.40 -15.44
C LEU A 130 5.15 1.00 -16.75
N THR A 131 5.92 1.92 -17.35
CA THR A 131 6.52 1.76 -18.70
C THR A 131 7.97 1.31 -18.73
N ASP A 132 8.79 1.63 -17.72
CA ASP A 132 10.12 1.04 -17.61
C ASP A 132 9.95 -0.48 -17.67
N SER A 133 10.85 -1.25 -18.27
CA SER A 133 10.72 -2.72 -18.38
C SER A 133 11.83 -3.38 -17.57
#